data_AF-A0A0J9EMF6-F1
#
_entry.id   AF-A0A0J9EMF6-F1
#
_cell.length_a   1.000
_cell.length_b   1.000
_cell.length_c   1.000
_cell.angle_alpha   90.00
_cell.angle_beta   90.00
_cell.angle_gamma   90.00
#
_symmetry.space_group_name_H-M   'P 1'
#
loop_
_entity.id
_entity.type
_entity.pdbx_description
1 polymer ?
#
loop_
_entity_poly.entity_id
_entity_poly.type
_entity_poly.pdbx_seq_one_letter_code
_entity_poly.pdbx_strand_id
1 'polypeptide(L)' 'MARIFITGSSDGIGQAAAKILADQGHSVVLYARNADRASSIERAVPNAEAVLVGDLAINC' A
#
# COMPACT_ATOMS: atom_id res chain seq x y z
N MET A 1 15.27 -7.59 6.57
CA MET A 1 14.12 -7.68 5.64
C MET A 1 12.90 -8.12 6.43
N ALA A 2 11.83 -7.31 6.40
CA ALA A 2 10.57 -7.59 7.11
C ALA A 2 9.42 -7.54 6.11
N ARG A 3 8.32 -8.24 6.41
CA ARG A 3 7.09 -8.19 5.62
C ARG A 3 6.07 -7.31 6.34
N ILE A 4 5.56 -6.30 5.65
CA ILE A 4 4.80 -5.19 6.22
C ILE A 4 3.54 -5.00 5.40
N PHE A 5 2.38 -5.01 6.04
CA PHE A 5 1.10 -4.69 5.41
C PHE A 5 0.62 -3.33 5.90
N ILE A 6 0.42 -2.39 4.97
CA ILE A 6 0.04 -1.02 5.30
C ILE A 6 -1.40 -0.77 4.87
N THR A 7 -2.28 -0.60 5.87
CA THR A 7 -3.64 -0.09 5.67
C THR A 7 -3.62 1.43 5.63
N GLY A 8 -4.51 2.05 4.84
CA GLY A 8 -4.47 3.50 4.61
C GLY A 8 -3.26 3.98 3.81
N SER A 9 -2.65 3.10 3.00
CA SER A 9 -1.47 3.43 2.20
C SER A 9 -1.77 4.35 1.01
N SER A 10 -3.04 4.50 0.60
CA SER A 10 -3.43 5.14 -0.67
C SER A 10 -3.05 6.61 -0.83
N ASP A 11 -2.71 7.32 0.26
CA ASP A 11 -2.27 8.72 0.22
C ASP A 11 -1.52 9.11 1.52
N GLY A 12 -0.95 10.32 1.54
CA GLY A 12 -0.44 10.99 2.73
C GLY A 12 0.68 10.22 3.43
N ILE A 13 0.58 10.12 4.76
CA ILE A 13 1.61 9.51 5.62
C ILE A 13 1.76 8.02 5.30
N GLY A 14 0.67 7.31 5.05
CA GLY A 14 0.70 5.87 4.73
C GLY A 14 1.47 5.60 3.44
N GLN A 15 1.28 6.44 2.42
CA GLN A 15 2.01 6.35 1.16
C GLN A 15 3.49 6.68 1.33
N ALA A 16 3.82 7.73 2.09
CA ALA A 16 5.20 8.12 2.35
C ALA A 16 5.96 7.03 3.12
N ALA A 17 5.33 6.44 4.14
CA ALA A 17 5.90 5.34 4.90
C ALA A 17 6.11 4.10 4.03
N ALA A 18 5.11 3.76 3.20
CA ALA A 18 5.20 2.65 2.25
C ALA A 18 6.41 2.79 1.31
N LYS A 19 6.61 3.99 0.76
CA LYS A 19 7.75 4.29 -0.11
C LYS A 19 9.09 4.11 0.60
N ILE A 20 9.25 4.71 1.77
CA ILE A 20 10.51 4.62 2.53
C ILE A 20 10.82 3.16 2.89
N LEU A 21 9.83 2.39 3.34
CA LEU A 21 10.02 0.99 3.73
C LEU A 21 10.33 0.10 2.53
N ALA A 22 9.65 0.30 1.40
CA ALA A 22 9.92 -0.43 0.17
C ALA A 22 11.33 -0.12 -0.37
N ASP A 23 11.73 1.15 -0.38
CA ASP A 23 13.06 1.60 -0.82
C ASP A 23 14.20 1.07 0.09
N GLN A 24 13.90 0.78 1.36
CA GLN A 24 14.81 0.12 2.30
C GLN A 24 14.91 -1.41 2.08
N GLY A 25 14.19 -1.97 1.10
CA GLY A 25 14.21 -3.40 0.78
C GLY A 25 13.31 -4.25 1.68
N HIS A 26 12.32 -3.65 2.35
CA HIS A 26 11.26 -4.42 3.00
C HIS A 26 10.23 -4.91 1.99
N SER A 27 9.60 -6.05 2.29
CA SER A 27 8.51 -6.61 1.51
C SER A 27 7.22 -5.92 1.97
N VAL A 28 6.80 -4.91 1.21
CA VAL A 28 5.67 -4.04 1.58
C VAL A 28 4.46 -4.38 0.72
N VAL A 29 3.37 -4.77 1.36
CA VAL A 29 2.06 -4.98 0.74
C VAL A 29 1.17 -3.80 1.09
N LEU A 30 0.54 -3.23 0.07
CA LEU A 30 -0.31 -2.04 0.18
C LEU A 30 -1.78 -2.43 0.13
N TYR A 31 -2.64 -1.56 0.65
CA TYR A 31 -4.09 -1.71 0.55
C TYR A 31 -4.74 -0.53 -0.17
N ALA A 32 -5.69 -0.85 -1.04
CA ALA A 32 -6.55 0.14 -1.70
C ALA A 32 -8.01 -0.33 -1.68
N ARG A 33 -8.94 0.61 -1.48
CA ARG A 33 -10.38 0.31 -1.47
C ARG A 33 -10.96 -0.03 -2.84
N ASN A 34 -10.29 0.39 -3.90
CA ASN A 34 -10.76 0.23 -5.28
C ASN A 34 -9.58 0.27 -6.27
N ALA A 35 -9.85 -0.12 -7.52
CA ALA A 35 -8.83 -0.22 -8.57
C ALA A 35 -8.18 1.12 -8.92
N ASP A 36 -8.92 2.23 -8.86
CA ASP A 36 -8.38 3.56 -9.15
C ASP A 36 -7.30 3.96 -8.14
N ARG A 37 -7.56 3.72 -6.85
CA ARG A 37 -6.59 3.98 -5.78
C ARG A 37 -5.41 3.01 -5.83
N ALA A 38 -5.63 1.77 -6.24
CA ALA A 38 -4.56 0.80 -6.46
C ALA A 38 -3.61 1.28 -7.56
N SER A 39 -4.15 1.66 -8.71
CA SER A 39 -3.35 2.18 -9.83
C SER A 39 -2.59 3.46 -9.48
N SER A 40 -3.16 4.29 -8.60
CA SER A 40 -2.48 5.50 -8.10
C SER A 40 -1.30 5.15 -7.19
N ILE A 41 -1.50 4.21 -6.26
CA ILE A 41 -0.48 3.88 -5.26
C ILE A 41 0.67 3.06 -5.85
N GLU A 42 0.40 2.18 -6.82
CA GLU A 42 1.41 1.41 -7.55
C GLU A 42 2.40 2.33 -8.27
N ARG A 43 1.88 3.40 -8.89
CA ARG A 43 2.72 4.42 -9.54
C ARG A 43 3.57 5.20 -8.54
N ALA A 44 3.08 5.39 -7.32
CA ALA A 44 3.79 6.19 -6.33
C ALA A 44 4.76 5.39 -5.47
N VAL A 45 4.54 4.07 -5.33
CA VAL A 45 5.35 3.12 -4.58
C VAL A 45 5.74 1.95 -5.50
N PRO A 46 6.60 2.17 -6.50
CA PRO A 46 6.92 1.16 -7.52
C PRO A 46 7.66 -0.06 -6.96
N ASN A 47 8.28 0.07 -5.77
CA ASN A 47 9.03 -0.99 -5.10
C ASN A 47 8.17 -1.82 -4.13
N ALA A 48 6.86 -1.57 -4.07
CA ALA A 48 5.97 -2.40 -3.28
C ALA A 48 5.89 -3.82 -3.85
N GLU A 49 5.73 -4.80 -2.98
CA GLU A 49 5.62 -6.21 -3.38
C GLU A 49 4.27 -6.49 -4.05
N ALA A 50 3.18 -5.93 -3.51
CA ALA A 50 1.84 -6.13 -4.03
C ALA A 50 0.88 -5.05 -3.52
N VAL A 51 -0.25 -4.90 -4.22
CA VAL A 51 -1.39 -4.08 -3.78
C VAL A 51 -2.63 -4.95 -3.68
N LEU A 52 -3.18 -5.05 -2.47
CA LEU A 52 -4.44 -5.71 -2.21
C LEU A 52 -5.58 -4.71 -2.43
N VAL A 53 -6.52 -5.08 -3.30
CA VAL A 53 -7.74 -4.32 -3.53
C VAL A 53 -8.90 -5.04 -2.89
N GLY A 54 -9.65 -4.33 -2.05
CA GLY A 54 -10.85 -4.86 -1.40
C GLY A 54 -11.49 -3.79 -0.54
N ASP A 55 -12.72 -4.05 -0.08
CA ASP A 55 -13.34 -3.22 0.94
C ASP A 55 -13.20 -3.91 2.30
N LEU A 56 -12.47 -3.28 3.22
CA LEU A 56 -12.31 -3.71 4.60
C LEU A 56 -13.35 -3.07 5.53
N ALA A 57 -14.28 -2.27 5.01
CA ALA A 57 -15.39 -1.76 5.81
C ALA A 57 -16.24 -2.93 6.31
N ILE A 58 -16.37 -3.03 7.63
CA ILE A 58 -17.32 -3.93 8.27
C ILE A 58 -18.67 -3.24 8.20
N ASN A 59 -19.45 -3.51 7.15
CA ASN A 59 -20.88 -3.22 7.15
C ASN A 59 -21.59 -4.42 7.77
N CYS A 60 -21.67 -4.44 9.11
CA CYS A 60 -22.65 -5.25 9.85
C CYS A 60 -23.98 -4.50 9.90
#